data_AF-A0AA43JTB1-F1
#
_entry.id   AF-A0AA43JTB1-F1
#
_cell.length_a   1.000
_cell.length_b   1.000
_cell.length_c   1.000
_cell.angle_alpha   90.00
_cell.angle_beta   90.00
_cell.angle_gamma   90.00
#
_symmetry.space_group_name_H-M   'P 1'
#
loop_
_entity.id
_entity.type
_entity.pdbx_description
1 polymer ?
#
loop_
_entity_poly.entity_id
_entity_poly.type
_entity_poly.pdbx_seq_one_letter_code
_entity_poly.pdbx_strand_id
1 'polypeptide(L)'
;MNSGPVRVFLPVIRRLEGALTVPIPSRVRILRELEDDLEALRARLEAEGVAPPEAVRRALEALAPDAASLSRLADLHTTRYHRSTRRLGSDRLKLLERSALAVATASVLVVETTILVRGDLLRHASPFLWLVVACGSVLFALVGAKVFELWIKGDHRRPERGIGTILWLAGLTLVAGFGGVMVDLIRMAGILERSPELATTLVPVWLVRDCTLLSVSILLAGAGCLGWMVLTQWLSLVSEDRLEFLDLGGHFTSPSRRHHHERALA
;
A
#
# COMPACT_ATOMS: atom_id res chain seq x y z
N MET A 1 -35.02 -0.04 -24.65
CA MET A 1 -34.15 -1.12 -25.13
C MET A 1 -32.72 -0.72 -24.86
N ASN A 2 -32.09 -1.30 -23.84
CA ASN A 2 -30.66 -1.12 -23.56
C ASN A 2 -29.86 -1.88 -24.61
N SER A 3 -29.71 -1.32 -25.80
CA SER A 3 -28.59 -1.64 -26.68
C SER A 3 -27.33 -1.07 -26.04
N GLY A 4 -26.89 -1.70 -24.95
CA GLY A 4 -25.56 -1.42 -24.41
C GLY A 4 -24.56 -1.55 -25.56
N PRO A 5 -23.57 -0.66 -25.65
CA PRO A 5 -22.62 -0.65 -26.76
C PRO A 5 -22.12 -2.07 -26.95
N VAL A 6 -22.49 -2.66 -28.08
CA VAL A 6 -22.08 -4.01 -28.43
C VAL A 6 -20.57 -3.96 -28.39
N ARG A 7 -19.94 -4.71 -27.47
CA ARG A 7 -18.50 -4.73 -27.30
C ARG A 7 -17.84 -5.50 -28.46
N VAL A 8 -18.00 -4.97 -29.68
CA VAL A 8 -17.54 -5.57 -30.93
C VAL A 8 -16.03 -5.80 -30.90
N PHE A 9 -15.29 -4.96 -30.17
CA PHE A 9 -13.83 -5.03 -30.04
C PHE A 9 -13.34 -5.93 -28.89
N LEU A 10 -14.23 -6.43 -28.01
CA LEU A 10 -13.84 -7.22 -26.83
C LEU A 10 -12.93 -8.42 -27.13
N PRO A 11 -13.15 -9.20 -28.21
CA PRO A 11 -12.25 -10.32 -28.53
C PRO A 11 -10.82 -9.88 -28.83
N VAL A 12 -10.67 -8.73 -29.48
CA VAL A 12 -9.35 -8.15 -29.82
C VAL A 12 -8.71 -7.57 -28.57
N ILE A 13 -9.46 -6.84 -27.75
CA ILE A 13 -8.98 -6.30 -26.47
C ILE A 13 -8.47 -7.41 -25.55
N ARG A 14 -9.20 -8.52 -25.42
CA ARG A 14 -8.74 -9.70 -24.64
C ARG A 14 -7.47 -10.33 -25.20
N ARG A 15 -7.35 -10.40 -26.53
CA ARG A 15 -6.13 -10.90 -27.19
C ARG A 15 -4.93 -9.99 -26.90
N LEU A 16 -5.13 -8.68 -26.97
CA LEU A 16 -4.12 -7.68 -26.68
C LEU A 16 -3.74 -7.68 -25.20
N GLU A 17 -4.70 -7.83 -24.29
CA GLU A 17 -4.48 -7.95 -22.84
C GLU A 17 -3.51 -9.08 -22.49
N GLY A 18 -3.64 -10.25 -23.15
CA GLY A 18 -2.73 -11.37 -22.99
C GLY A 18 -1.34 -11.15 -23.59
N ALA A 19 -1.22 -10.26 -24.58
CA ALA A 19 0.05 -9.92 -25.23
C ALA A 19 0.79 -8.75 -24.55
N LEU A 20 0.08 -7.86 -23.85
CA LEU A 20 0.65 -6.70 -23.18
C LEU A 20 1.35 -7.10 -21.88
N THR A 21 2.68 -6.97 -21.85
CA THR A 21 3.51 -7.28 -20.67
C THR A 21 3.64 -6.12 -19.67
N VAL A 22 2.82 -5.08 -19.79
CA VAL A 22 2.88 -3.89 -18.93
C VAL A 22 2.15 -4.10 -17.59
N PRO A 23 2.50 -3.37 -16.52
CA PRO A 23 1.81 -3.45 -15.23
C PRO A 23 0.29 -3.20 -15.34
N ILE A 24 -0.50 -3.85 -14.49
CA ILE A 24 -1.97 -3.87 -14.55
C ILE A 24 -2.59 -2.46 -14.69
N PRO A 25 -2.21 -1.44 -13.89
CA PRO A 25 -2.83 -0.11 -14.00
C PRO A 25 -2.59 0.54 -15.37
N SER A 26 -1.39 0.40 -15.90
CA SER A 26 -1.03 0.90 -17.23
C SER A 26 -1.71 0.10 -18.34
N ARG A 27 -1.82 -1.22 -18.17
CA ARG A 27 -2.47 -2.12 -19.12
C ARG A 27 -3.94 -1.75 -19.32
N VAL A 28 -4.68 -1.61 -18.22
CA VAL A 28 -6.10 -1.23 -18.24
C VAL A 28 -6.27 0.13 -18.90
N ARG A 29 -5.42 1.11 -18.57
CA ARG A 29 -5.47 2.43 -19.20
C ARG A 29 -5.27 2.36 -20.72
N ILE A 30 -4.23 1.65 -21.18
CA ILE A 30 -3.90 1.51 -22.60
C ILE A 30 -5.03 0.79 -23.36
N LEU A 31 -5.56 -0.30 -22.80
CA LEU A 31 -6.64 -1.06 -23.43
C LEU A 31 -7.93 -0.24 -23.54
N ARG A 32 -8.22 0.60 -22.55
CA ARG A 32 -9.39 1.48 -22.55
C ARG A 32 -9.25 2.61 -23.57
N GLU A 33 -8.08 3.25 -23.62
CA GLU A 33 -7.79 4.29 -24.62
C GLU A 33 -7.87 3.72 -26.04
N LEU A 34 -7.36 2.50 -26.25
CA LEU A 34 -7.47 1.81 -27.54
C LEU A 34 -8.92 1.43 -27.88
N GLU A 35 -9.72 1.01 -26.91
CA GLU A 35 -11.15 0.73 -27.11
C GLU A 35 -11.89 2.00 -27.54
N ASP A 36 -11.65 3.11 -26.84
CA ASP A 36 -12.22 4.43 -27.16
C ASP A 36 -11.79 4.89 -28.58
N ASP A 37 -10.52 4.72 -28.94
CA ASP A 37 -10.00 5.08 -30.28
C ASP A 37 -10.59 4.22 -31.40
N LEU A 38 -10.76 2.91 -31.17
CA LEU A 38 -11.39 2.00 -32.11
C LEU A 38 -12.87 2.33 -32.33
N GLU A 39 -13.59 2.68 -31.25
CA GLU A 39 -14.98 3.13 -31.33
C GLU A 39 -15.11 4.46 -32.07
N ALA A 40 -14.25 5.43 -31.77
CA ALA A 40 -14.22 6.73 -32.44
C ALA A 40 -13.95 6.58 -33.95
N LEU A 41 -12.96 5.76 -34.33
CA LEU A 41 -12.64 5.51 -35.74
C LEU A 41 -13.76 4.77 -36.46
N ARG A 42 -14.41 3.79 -35.82
CA ARG A 42 -15.57 3.10 -36.38
C ARG A 42 -16.72 4.06 -36.64
N ALA A 43 -17.08 4.87 -35.65
CA ALA A 43 -18.16 5.84 -35.76
C ALA A 43 -17.90 6.85 -36.90
N ARG A 44 -16.65 7.28 -37.06
CA ARG A 44 -16.24 8.12 -38.18
C ARG A 44 -16.41 7.42 -39.54
N LEU A 45 -15.96 6.17 -39.68
CA LEU A 45 -16.11 5.41 -40.93
C LEU A 45 -17.57 5.15 -41.29
N GLU A 46 -18.42 4.86 -40.30
CA GLU A 46 -19.87 4.72 -40.48
C GLU A 46 -20.50 6.05 -40.96
N ALA A 47 -20.08 7.19 -40.39
CA ALA A 47 -20.52 8.52 -40.83
C ALA A 47 -20.07 8.85 -42.27
N GLU A 48 -18.94 8.30 -42.72
CA GLU A 48 -18.45 8.38 -44.10
C GLU A 48 -19.18 7.40 -45.05
N GLY A 49 -20.18 6.66 -44.58
CA GLY A 49 -21.00 5.75 -45.37
C GLY A 49 -20.43 4.34 -45.53
N VAL A 50 -19.39 3.98 -44.77
CA VAL A 50 -18.85 2.62 -44.76
C VAL A 50 -19.80 1.69 -44.02
N ALA A 51 -20.09 0.52 -44.58
CA ALA A 51 -20.94 -0.48 -43.92
C ALA A 51 -20.34 -0.88 -42.54
N PRO A 52 -21.17 -1.07 -41.49
CA PRO A 52 -20.68 -1.37 -40.13
C PRO A 52 -19.63 -2.50 -40.02
N PRO A 53 -19.79 -3.68 -40.67
CA PRO A 53 -18.78 -4.74 -40.56
C PRO A 53 -17.44 -4.35 -41.22
N GLU A 54 -17.49 -3.56 -42.29
CA GLU A 54 -16.31 -3.07 -43.00
C GLU A 54 -15.63 -1.94 -42.22
N ALA A 55 -16.40 -1.09 -41.53
CA ALA A 55 -15.88 -0.05 -40.64
C ALA A 55 -15.10 -0.67 -39.47
N VAL A 56 -15.61 -1.74 -38.87
CA VAL A 56 -14.91 -2.52 -37.82
C VAL A 56 -13.60 -3.09 -38.35
N ARG A 57 -13.63 -3.73 -39.52
CA ARG A 57 -12.43 -4.31 -40.14
C ARG A 57 -11.35 -3.26 -40.39
N ARG A 58 -11.72 -2.12 -40.99
CA ARG A 58 -10.80 -1.00 -41.26
C ARG A 58 -10.28 -0.35 -40.00
N ALA A 59 -11.10 -0.20 -38.96
CA ALA A 59 -10.66 0.33 -37.67
C ALA A 59 -9.60 -0.57 -37.03
N LEU A 60 -9.82 -1.89 -37.06
CA LEU A 60 -8.84 -2.87 -36.59
C LEU A 60 -7.56 -2.85 -37.42
N GLU A 61 -7.64 -2.77 -38.75
CA GLU A 61 -6.46 -2.70 -39.62
C GLU A 61 -5.64 -1.42 -39.39
N ALA A 62 -6.30 -0.31 -39.03
CA ALA A 62 -5.65 0.97 -38.80
C ALA A 62 -5.02 1.11 -37.41
N LEU A 63 -5.70 0.61 -36.36
CA LEU A 63 -5.34 0.87 -34.97
C LEU A 63 -4.90 -0.36 -34.18
N ALA A 64 -5.18 -1.59 -34.63
CA ALA A 64 -4.73 -2.76 -33.87
C ALA A 64 -3.20 -2.88 -33.97
N PRO A 65 -2.47 -2.70 -32.86
CA PRO A 65 -1.02 -2.75 -32.89
C PRO A 65 -0.57 -4.17 -33.21
N ASP A 66 0.42 -4.29 -34.09
CA ASP A 66 1.09 -5.56 -34.34
C ASP A 66 1.94 -5.97 -33.13
N ALA A 67 2.34 -7.25 -33.08
CA ALA A 67 3.14 -7.77 -31.97
C ALA A 67 4.46 -7.00 -31.78
N ALA A 68 5.05 -6.49 -32.87
CA ALA A 68 6.26 -5.68 -32.82
C ALA A 68 6.00 -4.31 -32.15
N SER A 69 4.91 -3.61 -32.49
CA SER A 69 4.55 -2.33 -31.87
C SER A 69 4.24 -2.48 -30.39
N LEU A 70 3.53 -3.56 -30.00
CA LEU A 70 3.28 -3.87 -28.58
C LEU A 70 4.58 -4.07 -27.80
N SER A 71 5.57 -4.76 -28.38
CA SER A 71 6.87 -4.95 -27.74
C SER A 71 7.62 -3.63 -27.53
N ARG A 72 7.58 -2.72 -28.52
CA ARG A 72 8.21 -1.39 -28.42
C ARG A 72 7.50 -0.49 -27.42
N LEU A 73 6.16 -0.56 -27.35
CA LEU A 73 5.37 0.18 -26.37
C LEU A 73 5.73 -0.26 -24.94
N ALA A 74 5.90 -1.57 -24.72
CA ALA A 74 6.37 -2.10 -23.46
C ALA A 74 7.77 -1.57 -23.11
N ASP A 75 8.69 -1.52 -24.06
CA ASP A 75 10.05 -1.00 -23.84
C ASP A 75 10.07 0.52 -23.53
N LEU A 76 9.21 1.32 -24.16
CA LEU A 76 9.08 2.76 -23.88
C LEU A 76 8.53 3.05 -22.48
N HIS A 77 7.62 2.22 -22.00
CA HIS A 77 7.04 2.34 -20.66
C HIS A 77 7.92 1.76 -19.54
N THR A 78 9.05 1.11 -19.86
CA THR A 78 10.02 0.74 -18.82
C THR A 78 10.76 1.96 -18.30
N THR A 79 10.44 2.38 -17.06
CA THR A 79 11.23 3.37 -16.33
C THR A 79 12.70 2.93 -16.25
N ARG A 80 13.64 3.90 -16.21
CA ARG A 80 15.08 3.60 -16.06
C ARG A 80 15.35 2.68 -14.86
N TYR A 81 14.57 2.85 -13.80
CA TYR A 81 14.51 1.95 -12.65
C TYR A 81 14.22 0.51 -13.09
N HIS A 82 13.08 0.28 -13.75
CA HIS A 82 12.67 -1.03 -14.25
C HIS A 82 13.69 -1.67 -15.21
N ARG A 83 14.37 -0.86 -16.02
CA ARG A 83 15.42 -1.31 -16.94
C ARG A 83 16.66 -1.81 -16.20
N SER A 84 17.05 -1.12 -15.12
CA SER A 84 18.16 -1.54 -14.26
C SER A 84 17.81 -2.76 -13.41
N THR A 85 16.55 -2.91 -13.02
CA THR A 85 16.08 -3.99 -12.16
C THR A 85 15.52 -5.19 -12.91
N ARG A 86 15.40 -5.14 -14.24
CA ARG A 86 14.88 -6.24 -15.11
C ARG A 86 15.64 -7.56 -14.97
N ARG A 87 16.90 -7.52 -14.51
CA ARG A 87 17.71 -8.73 -14.23
C ARG A 87 17.34 -9.42 -12.93
N LEU A 88 16.64 -8.72 -12.04
CA LEU A 88 16.10 -9.24 -10.79
C LEU A 88 14.65 -9.65 -11.06
N GLY A 89 14.29 -10.90 -10.77
CA GLY A 89 12.89 -11.32 -10.86
C GLY A 89 11.99 -10.38 -10.05
N SER A 90 10.79 -10.11 -10.53
CA SER A 90 9.82 -9.18 -9.91
C SER A 90 9.64 -9.43 -8.41
N ASP A 91 9.65 -10.70 -8.02
CA ASP A 91 9.46 -11.12 -6.62
C ASP A 91 10.68 -10.75 -5.77
N ARG A 92 11.89 -10.90 -6.32
CA ARG A 92 13.13 -10.51 -5.65
C ARG A 92 13.23 -9.00 -5.53
N LEU A 93 12.80 -8.25 -6.56
CA LEU A 93 12.84 -6.79 -6.52
C LEU A 93 11.90 -6.24 -5.45
N LYS A 94 10.65 -6.72 -5.40
CA LYS A 94 9.70 -6.35 -4.35
C LYS A 94 10.21 -6.71 -2.96
N LEU A 95 10.85 -7.87 -2.82
CA LEU A 95 11.51 -8.27 -1.57
C LEU A 95 12.64 -7.29 -1.22
N LEU A 96 13.45 -6.89 -2.20
CA LEU A 96 14.58 -5.98 -2.02
C LEU A 96 14.13 -4.58 -1.62
N GLU A 97 13.14 -4.01 -2.30
CA GLU A 97 12.53 -2.71 -1.97
C GLU A 97 11.97 -2.72 -0.54
N ARG A 98 11.22 -3.77 -0.18
CA ARG A 98 10.68 -3.93 1.17
C ARG A 98 11.77 -4.10 2.21
N SER A 99 12.80 -4.89 1.90
CA SER A 99 13.94 -5.08 2.78
C SER A 99 14.74 -3.80 2.95
N ALA A 100 14.93 -3.02 1.89
CA ALA A 100 15.63 -1.74 1.94
C ALA A 100 14.86 -0.72 2.78
N LEU A 101 13.52 -0.66 2.62
CA LEU A 101 12.66 0.17 3.47
C LEU A 101 12.77 -0.27 4.94
N ALA A 102 12.63 -1.57 5.21
CA ALA A 102 12.71 -2.11 6.56
C ALA A 102 14.09 -1.88 7.19
N VAL A 103 15.18 -2.07 6.45
CA VAL A 103 16.56 -1.82 6.89
C VAL A 103 16.78 -0.33 7.14
N ALA A 104 16.31 0.54 6.25
CA ALA A 104 16.40 1.99 6.43
C ALA A 104 15.66 2.41 7.71
N THR A 105 14.42 1.97 7.90
CA THR A 105 13.66 2.25 9.12
C THR A 105 14.34 1.68 10.37
N ALA A 106 14.79 0.42 10.33
CA ALA A 106 15.49 -0.21 11.45
C ALA A 106 16.78 0.54 11.79
N SER A 107 17.53 1.01 10.79
CA SER A 107 18.77 1.77 11.00
C SER A 107 18.51 3.12 11.68
N VAL A 108 17.45 3.83 11.28
CA VAL A 108 17.01 5.08 11.95
C VAL A 108 16.65 4.80 13.41
N LEU A 109 15.85 3.77 13.66
CA LEU A 109 15.46 3.37 15.02
C LEU A 109 16.67 2.99 15.89
N VAL A 110 17.64 2.26 15.34
CA VAL A 110 18.87 1.89 16.06
C VAL A 110 19.70 3.11 16.40
N VAL A 111 19.89 4.02 15.44
CA VAL A 111 20.65 5.26 15.67
C VAL A 111 19.99 6.10 16.76
N GLU A 112 18.67 6.29 16.70
CA GLU A 112 17.92 7.04 17.70
C GLU A 112 17.95 6.37 19.07
N THR A 113 17.75 5.06 19.15
CA THR A 113 17.85 4.30 20.40
C THR A 113 19.26 4.43 21.00
N THR A 114 20.29 4.38 20.15
CA THR A 114 21.69 4.53 20.59
C THR A 114 21.95 5.94 21.12
N ILE A 115 21.42 6.98 20.47
CA ILE A 115 21.51 8.36 20.94
C ILE A 115 20.81 8.51 22.30
N LEU A 116 19.63 7.91 22.46
CA LEU A 116 18.86 7.95 23.71
C LEU A 116 19.57 7.24 24.87
N VAL A 117 20.18 6.07 24.62
CA VAL A 117 20.91 5.32 25.65
C VAL A 117 22.23 5.99 26.02
N ARG A 118 22.91 6.64 25.07
CA ARG A 118 24.19 7.32 25.33
C ARG A 118 24.04 8.68 26.01
N GLY A 119 22.91 9.36 25.83
CA GLY A 119 22.64 10.59 26.56
C GLY A 119 22.41 10.27 28.04
N ASP A 120 22.90 11.11 28.95
CA ASP A 120 22.51 11.11 30.38
C ASP A 120 21.01 11.47 30.59
N LEU A 121 20.21 11.35 29.53
CA LEU A 121 18.79 11.65 29.38
C LEU A 121 17.93 10.80 30.32
N LEU A 122 18.38 9.58 30.63
CA LEU A 122 17.68 8.71 31.59
C LEU A 122 17.75 9.23 33.03
N ARG A 123 18.81 9.99 33.40
CA ARG A 123 18.91 10.55 34.75
C ARG A 123 17.87 11.63 35.04
N HIS A 124 17.35 12.29 34.00
CA HIS A 124 16.41 13.41 34.12
C HIS A 124 15.10 13.16 33.36
N ALA A 125 14.79 11.89 33.09
CA ALA A 125 13.61 11.52 32.32
C ALA A 125 12.32 12.00 32.99
N SER A 126 11.42 12.59 32.21
CA SER A 126 10.05 12.85 32.65
C SER A 126 9.38 11.51 33.01
N PRO A 127 8.56 11.42 34.07
CA PRO A 127 7.80 10.21 34.39
C PRO A 127 6.94 9.72 33.22
N PHE A 128 6.47 10.64 32.36
CA PHE A 128 5.70 10.32 31.16
C PHE A 128 6.51 9.58 30.10
N LEU A 129 7.84 9.69 30.11
CA LEU A 129 8.71 8.95 29.20
C LEU A 129 8.53 7.44 29.39
N TRP A 130 8.44 6.97 30.64
CA TRP A 130 8.23 5.56 30.94
C TRP A 130 6.90 5.04 30.40
N LEU A 131 5.84 5.85 30.49
CA LEU A 131 4.54 5.51 29.90
C LEU A 131 4.63 5.41 28.37
N VAL A 132 5.27 6.38 27.72
CA VAL A 132 5.49 6.38 26.26
C VAL A 132 6.30 5.15 25.82
N VAL A 133 7.38 4.82 26.52
CA VAL A 133 8.22 3.65 26.25
C VAL A 133 7.44 2.35 26.47
N ALA A 134 6.61 2.26 27.52
CA ALA A 134 5.76 1.10 27.76
C ALA A 134 4.73 0.90 26.64
N CYS A 135 4.02 1.97 26.24
CA CYS A 135 3.09 1.94 25.11
C CYS A 135 3.80 1.54 23.81
N GLY A 136 4.96 2.13 23.52
CA GLY A 136 5.78 1.78 22.36
C GLY A 136 6.23 0.33 22.37
N SER A 137 6.59 -0.22 23.53
CA SER A 137 7.00 -1.62 23.65
C SER A 137 5.86 -2.57 23.31
N VAL A 138 4.64 -2.29 23.82
CA VAL A 138 3.44 -3.07 23.48
C VAL A 138 3.13 -2.96 21.99
N LEU A 139 3.28 -1.76 21.41
CA LEU A 139 3.09 -1.50 19.97
C LEU A 139 4.03 -2.34 19.12
N PHE A 140 5.33 -2.34 19.42
CA PHE A 140 6.31 -3.17 18.73
C PHE A 140 6.02 -4.67 18.88
N ALA A 141 5.61 -5.12 20.07
CA ALA A 141 5.23 -6.50 20.29
C ALA A 141 4.03 -6.90 19.43
N LEU A 142 3.01 -6.04 19.29
CA LEU A 142 1.85 -6.29 18.43
C LEU A 142 2.21 -6.34 16.94
N VAL A 143 3.06 -5.42 16.48
CA VAL A 143 3.57 -5.43 15.09
C VAL A 143 4.36 -6.72 14.84
N GLY A 144 5.28 -7.07 15.73
CA GLY A 144 6.09 -8.30 15.63
C GLY A 144 5.24 -9.57 15.67
N ALA A 145 4.25 -9.64 16.56
CA ALA A 145 3.31 -10.76 16.62
C ALA A 145 2.51 -10.91 15.32
N LYS A 146 2.06 -9.79 14.73
CA LYS A 146 1.34 -9.80 13.46
C LYS A 146 2.21 -10.23 12.29
N VAL A 147 3.42 -9.69 12.22
CA VAL A 147 4.44 -10.11 11.26
C VAL A 147 4.70 -11.61 11.35
N PHE A 148 4.88 -12.13 12.57
CA PHE A 148 5.11 -13.56 12.81
C PHE A 148 3.90 -14.43 12.40
N GLU A 149 2.68 -14.00 12.76
CA GLU A 149 1.43 -14.70 12.40
C GLU A 149 1.26 -14.81 10.87
N LEU A 150 1.51 -13.71 10.16
CA LEU A 150 1.30 -13.65 8.70
C LEU A 150 2.42 -14.35 7.92
N TRP A 151 3.69 -14.14 8.27
CA TRP A 151 4.81 -14.68 7.47
C TRP A 151 5.31 -16.04 7.94
N ILE A 152 5.35 -16.31 9.24
CA ILE A 152 5.94 -17.56 9.76
C ILE A 152 4.88 -18.64 9.94
N LYS A 153 3.75 -18.30 10.57
CA LYS A 153 2.64 -19.25 10.73
C LYS A 153 1.81 -19.43 9.46
N GLY A 154 1.76 -18.41 8.60
CA GLY A 154 0.91 -18.42 7.42
C GLY A 154 -0.58 -18.55 7.77
N ASP A 155 -1.01 -18.04 8.92
CA ASP A 155 -2.44 -18.04 9.27
C ASP A 155 -3.14 -16.88 8.58
N HIS A 156 -3.86 -17.20 7.49
CA HIS A 156 -4.59 -16.23 6.67
C HIS A 156 -6.10 -16.27 6.93
N ARG A 157 -6.56 -16.86 8.06
CA ARG A 157 -7.99 -17.02 8.32
C ARG A 157 -8.71 -15.69 8.57
N ARG A 158 -8.06 -14.74 9.27
CA ARG A 158 -8.60 -13.40 9.59
C ARG A 158 -7.46 -12.36 9.68
N PRO A 159 -6.79 -12.07 8.57
CA PRO A 159 -5.52 -11.37 8.61
C PRO A 159 -5.67 -9.88 8.98
N GLU A 160 -6.87 -9.31 8.80
CA GLU A 160 -7.21 -7.93 9.20
C GLU A 160 -7.34 -7.73 10.72
N ARG A 161 -7.59 -8.81 11.48
CA ARG A 161 -7.93 -8.69 12.90
C ARG A 161 -6.74 -8.15 13.69
N GLY A 162 -6.92 -7.01 14.35
CA GLY A 162 -5.91 -6.43 15.23
C GLY A 162 -4.95 -5.45 14.55
N ILE A 163 -5.02 -5.27 13.23
CA ILE A 163 -4.22 -4.24 12.54
C ILE A 163 -4.65 -2.84 12.99
N GLY A 164 -5.96 -2.58 13.11
CA GLY A 164 -6.46 -1.32 13.66
C GLY A 164 -5.95 -0.99 15.07
N THR A 165 -5.67 -2.02 15.89
CA THR A 165 -5.12 -1.84 17.24
C THR A 165 -3.71 -1.25 17.22
N ILE A 166 -2.90 -1.59 16.22
CA ILE A 166 -1.55 -1.04 16.03
C ILE A 166 -1.65 0.48 15.80
N LEU A 167 -2.52 0.91 14.88
CA LEU A 167 -2.71 2.32 14.58
C LEU A 167 -3.26 3.10 15.79
N TRP A 168 -4.24 2.53 16.49
CA TRP A 168 -4.79 3.14 17.70
C TRP A 168 -3.73 3.31 18.79
N LEU A 169 -2.87 2.30 19.01
CA LEU A 169 -1.82 2.34 20.01
C LEU A 169 -0.66 3.29 19.62
N ALA A 170 -0.36 3.42 18.33
CA ALA A 170 0.54 4.45 17.82
C ALA A 170 -0.02 5.86 18.12
N GLY A 171 -1.31 6.08 17.87
CA GLY A 171 -1.99 7.33 18.24
C GLY A 171 -1.97 7.59 19.75
N LEU A 172 -2.24 6.57 20.57
CA LEU A 172 -2.20 6.68 22.03
C LEU A 172 -0.80 7.05 22.54
N THR A 173 0.25 6.48 21.93
CA THR A 173 1.64 6.79 22.27
C THR A 173 1.94 8.26 22.02
N LEU A 174 1.51 8.78 20.86
CA LEU A 174 1.66 10.20 20.51
C LEU A 174 0.94 11.12 21.51
N VAL A 175 -0.33 10.82 21.80
CA VAL A 175 -1.16 11.57 22.76
C VAL A 175 -0.55 11.55 24.16
N ALA A 176 0.01 10.41 24.60
CA ALA A 176 0.67 10.31 25.89
C ALA A 176 1.92 11.19 25.98
N GLY A 177 2.74 11.23 24.93
CA GLY A 177 3.91 12.12 24.87
C GLY A 177 3.53 13.59 24.89
N PHE A 178 2.54 13.99 24.07
CA PHE A 178 2.06 15.38 24.04
C PHE A 178 1.41 15.80 25.37
N GLY A 179 0.57 14.93 25.94
CA GLY A 179 -0.03 15.15 27.25
C GLY A 179 1.02 15.31 28.35
N GLY A 180 2.09 14.52 28.32
CA GLY A 180 3.21 14.65 29.25
C GLY A 180 3.89 16.02 29.19
N VAL A 181 4.19 16.51 27.98
CA VAL A 181 4.77 17.85 27.77
C VAL A 181 3.83 18.95 28.29
N MET A 182 2.52 18.85 28.04
CA MET A 182 1.56 19.85 28.54
C MET A 182 1.51 19.87 30.08
N VAL A 183 1.50 18.70 30.72
CA VAL A 183 1.52 18.60 32.19
C VAL A 183 2.82 19.16 32.76
N ASP A 184 3.95 18.85 32.15
CA ASP A 184 5.26 19.32 32.57
C ASP A 184 5.42 20.84 32.39
N LEU A 185 4.87 21.41 31.31
CA LEU A 185 4.79 22.85 31.08
C LEU A 185 3.98 23.56 32.18
N ILE A 186 2.79 23.05 32.52
CA ILE A 186 1.94 23.63 33.57
C ILE A 186 2.66 23.58 34.93
N ARG A 187 3.34 22.46 35.23
CA ARG A 187 4.15 22.32 36.45
C ARG A 187 5.30 23.33 36.49
N MET A 188 6.01 23.49 35.37
CA MET A 188 7.11 24.45 35.25
C MET A 188 6.61 25.89 35.47
N ALA A 189 5.50 26.27 34.82
CA ALA A 189 4.91 27.59 34.99
C ALA A 189 4.58 27.89 36.47
N GLY A 190 3.99 26.93 37.18
CA GLY A 190 3.68 27.08 38.61
C GLY A 190 4.92 27.17 39.52
N ILE A 191 6.05 26.56 39.14
CA ILE A 191 7.33 26.72 39.86
C ILE A 191 7.92 28.10 39.61
N LEU A 192 7.93 28.55 38.34
CA LEU A 192 8.49 29.85 37.96
C LEU A 192 7.69 31.03 38.50
N GLU A 193 6.37 30.88 38.66
CA GLU A 193 5.52 31.90 39.30
C GLU A 193 5.91 32.11 40.78
N ARG A 194 6.33 31.05 41.47
CA ARG A 194 6.72 31.11 42.88
C ARG A 194 8.19 31.51 43.08
N SER A 195 9.06 31.19 42.12
CA SER A 195 10.50 31.35 42.21
C SER A 195 11.09 31.75 40.85
N PRO A 196 10.90 33.00 40.39
CA PRO A 196 11.33 33.46 39.07
C PRO A 196 12.85 33.42 38.87
N GLU A 197 13.62 33.52 39.95
CA GLU A 197 15.09 33.42 39.94
C GLU A 197 15.61 32.08 39.39
N LEU A 198 14.80 31.01 39.46
CA LEU A 198 15.17 29.69 38.95
C LEU A 198 15.04 29.55 37.42
N ALA A 199 14.42 30.53 36.74
CA ALA A 199 14.13 30.44 35.30
C ALA A 199 15.36 30.13 34.45
N THR A 200 16.50 30.76 34.73
CA THR A 200 17.74 30.59 33.98
C THR A 200 18.30 29.16 34.06
N THR A 201 18.04 28.47 35.18
CA THR A 201 18.51 27.09 35.42
C THR A 201 17.50 26.03 34.98
N LEU A 202 16.21 26.24 35.22
CA LEU A 202 15.19 25.21 35.01
C LEU A 202 14.71 25.11 33.56
N VAL A 203 14.61 26.24 32.86
CA VAL A 203 14.06 26.27 31.49
C VAL A 203 14.89 25.43 30.51
N PRO A 204 16.25 25.50 30.49
CA PRO A 204 17.04 24.66 29.58
C PRO A 204 16.89 23.17 29.86
N VAL A 205 16.88 22.78 31.14
CA VAL A 205 16.71 21.37 31.56
C VAL A 205 15.34 20.83 31.14
N TRP A 206 14.30 21.63 31.39
CA TRP A 206 12.94 21.34 30.96
C TRP A 206 12.84 21.17 29.44
N LEU A 207 13.41 22.10 28.69
CA LEU A 207 13.36 22.08 27.23
C LEU A 207 14.00 20.80 26.68
N VAL A 208 15.20 20.44 27.14
CA VAL A 208 15.87 19.21 26.70
C VAL A 208 15.04 17.97 27.04
N ARG A 209 14.49 17.91 28.26
CA ARG A 209 13.69 16.77 28.73
C ARG A 209 12.40 16.60 27.92
N ASP A 210 11.65 17.68 27.71
CA ASP A 210 10.35 17.63 27.05
C ASP A 210 10.50 17.48 25.53
N CYS A 211 11.54 18.07 24.92
CA CYS A 211 11.92 17.77 23.54
C CYS A 211 12.25 16.28 23.39
N THR A 212 13.00 15.69 24.32
CA THR A 212 13.32 14.25 24.29
C THR A 212 12.06 13.40 24.37
N LEU A 213 11.15 13.71 25.31
CA LEU A 213 9.87 13.01 25.44
C LEU A 213 9.06 13.06 24.15
N LEU A 214 8.94 14.25 23.55
CA LEU A 214 8.19 14.44 22.32
C LEU A 214 8.85 13.72 21.13
N SER A 215 10.17 13.80 21.00
CA SER A 215 10.92 13.06 19.98
C SER A 215 10.69 11.56 20.10
N VAL A 216 10.89 10.97 21.28
CA VAL A 216 10.66 9.53 21.49
C VAL A 216 9.22 9.14 21.14
N SER A 217 8.25 9.94 21.57
CA SER A 217 6.83 9.69 21.28
C SER A 217 6.51 9.70 19.79
N ILE A 218 6.99 10.72 19.06
CA ILE A 218 6.82 10.84 17.60
C ILE A 218 7.46 9.65 16.88
N LEU A 219 8.66 9.26 17.30
CA LEU A 219 9.40 8.16 16.67
C LEU A 219 8.69 6.81 16.85
N LEU A 220 8.26 6.50 18.08
CA LEU A 220 7.52 5.26 18.36
C LEU A 220 6.17 5.23 17.62
N ALA A 221 5.43 6.34 17.64
CA ALA A 221 4.17 6.45 16.92
C ALA A 221 4.36 6.33 15.39
N GLY A 222 5.38 6.98 14.84
CA GLY A 222 5.75 6.91 13.43
C GLY A 222 6.13 5.49 13.01
N ALA A 223 6.94 4.80 13.80
CA ALA A 223 7.31 3.40 13.56
C ALA A 223 6.08 2.47 13.57
N GLY A 224 5.16 2.66 14.52
CA GLY A 224 3.90 1.91 14.56
C GLY A 224 3.00 2.18 13.36
N CYS A 225 2.88 3.44 12.93
CA CYS A 225 2.12 3.84 11.74
C CYS A 225 2.72 3.22 10.47
N LEU A 226 4.05 3.21 10.35
CA LEU A 226 4.75 2.56 9.23
C LEU A 226 4.53 1.05 9.25
N GLY A 227 4.64 0.41 10.42
CA GLY A 227 4.32 -1.01 10.58
C GLY A 227 2.87 -1.33 10.17
N TRP A 228 1.91 -0.51 10.59
CA TRP A 228 0.51 -0.61 10.18
C TRP A 228 0.32 -0.47 8.66
N MET A 229 0.96 0.52 8.04
CA MET A 229 0.87 0.76 6.59
C MET A 229 1.44 -0.43 5.80
N VAL A 230 2.61 -0.93 6.19
CA VAL A 230 3.25 -2.08 5.53
C VAL A 230 2.37 -3.34 5.63
N LEU A 231 1.80 -3.59 6.80
CA LEU A 231 0.88 -4.72 7.00
C LEU A 231 -0.39 -4.58 6.16
N THR A 232 -0.99 -3.39 6.12
CA THR A 232 -2.22 -3.12 5.37
C THR A 232 -1.99 -3.24 3.86
N GLN A 233 -0.88 -2.71 3.36
CA GLN A 233 -0.49 -2.83 1.95
C GLN A 233 -0.18 -4.29 1.57
N TRP A 234 0.40 -5.07 2.48
CA TRP A 234 0.60 -6.49 2.23
C TRP A 234 -0.74 -7.23 2.14
N LEU A 235 -1.71 -6.91 3.01
CA LEU A 235 -3.05 -7.50 2.94
C LEU A 235 -3.79 -7.18 1.66
N SER A 236 -3.72 -5.94 1.18
CA SER A 236 -4.39 -5.57 -0.06
C SER A 236 -3.85 -6.42 -1.23
N LEU A 237 -2.54 -6.58 -1.31
CA LEU A 237 -1.90 -7.41 -2.34
C LEU A 237 -2.32 -8.88 -2.27
N VAL A 238 -2.30 -9.48 -1.08
CA VAL A 238 -2.68 -10.89 -0.92
C VAL A 238 -4.18 -11.10 -1.16
N SER A 239 -5.02 -10.12 -0.85
CA SER A 239 -6.46 -10.19 -1.13
C SER A 239 -6.78 -10.13 -2.62
N GLU A 240 -6.06 -9.32 -3.40
CA GLU A 240 -6.20 -9.22 -4.85
C GLU A 240 -5.83 -10.54 -5.54
N ASP A 241 -4.67 -11.12 -5.20
CA ASP A 241 -4.23 -12.41 -5.75
C ASP A 241 -5.23 -13.54 -5.43
N ARG A 242 -5.83 -13.50 -4.24
CA ARG A 242 -6.80 -14.52 -3.79
C ARG A 242 -8.13 -14.39 -4.51
N LEU A 243 -8.59 -13.16 -4.75
CA LEU A 243 -9.80 -12.91 -5.53
C LEU A 243 -9.61 -13.31 -6.99
N GLU A 244 -8.47 -13.01 -7.58
CA GLU A 244 -8.14 -13.44 -8.95
C GLU A 244 -8.11 -14.97 -9.05
N PHE A 245 -7.49 -15.67 -8.09
CA PHE A 245 -7.47 -17.14 -8.06
C PHE A 245 -8.87 -17.76 -7.88
N LEU A 246 -9.74 -17.14 -7.08
CA LEU A 246 -11.10 -17.62 -6.85
C LEU A 246 -12.04 -17.29 -8.02
N ASP A 247 -11.86 -16.16 -8.70
CA ASP A 247 -12.67 -15.73 -9.84
C ASP A 247 -12.26 -16.46 -11.14
N LEU A 248 -11.00 -16.88 -11.26
CA LEU A 248 -10.54 -17.83 -12.30
C LEU A 248 -11.19 -19.23 -12.17
N GLY A 249 -11.83 -19.53 -11.04
CA GLY A 249 -12.69 -20.71 -10.86
C GLY A 249 -14.14 -20.52 -11.34
N GLY A 250 -14.60 -19.29 -11.55
CA GLY A 250 -16.01 -18.95 -11.84
C GLY A 250 -16.40 -18.97 -13.32
N HIS A 251 -15.43 -19.05 -14.25
CA HIS A 251 -15.68 -19.18 -15.69
C HIS A 251 -15.51 -20.59 -16.26
N PHE A 252 -15.27 -21.60 -15.42
CA PHE A 252 -15.75 -22.95 -15.73
C PHE A 252 -17.26 -22.98 -15.45
N THR A 253 -18.04 -22.47 -16.41
CA THR A 253 -19.44 -22.87 -16.55
C THR A 253 -19.45 -24.39 -16.61
N SER A 254 -19.79 -25.04 -15.50
CA SER A 254 -20.06 -26.48 -15.47
C SER A 254 -21.03 -26.80 -16.62
N PRO A 255 -20.62 -27.56 -17.64
CA PRO A 255 -21.53 -27.95 -18.73
C PRO A 255 -22.59 -28.97 -18.27
N SER A 256 -22.58 -29.37 -16.99
CA SER A 256 -23.19 -30.63 -16.55
C SER A 256 -24.60 -30.53 -15.97
N ARG A 257 -25.32 -29.40 -16.13
CA ARG A 257 -26.71 -29.27 -15.62
C ARG A 257 -27.79 -29.19 -16.69
N ARG A 258 -27.51 -29.66 -17.92
CA ARG A 258 -28.53 -29.82 -18.96
C ARG A 258 -29.08 -31.24 -19.16
N HIS A 259 -28.51 -32.28 -18.57
CA HIS A 259 -29.01 -33.66 -18.79
C HIS A 259 -29.95 -34.24 -17.71
N HIS A 260 -30.28 -33.50 -16.66
CA HIS A 260 -31.24 -34.00 -15.67
C HIS A 260 -32.69 -33.51 -15.85
N HIS A 261 -32.97 -32.62 -16.81
CA HIS A 261 -34.35 -32.24 -17.12
C HIS A 261 -34.99 -32.98 -18.31
N GLU A 262 -34.23 -33.76 -19.08
CA GLU A 262 -34.78 -34.57 -20.18
C GLU A 262 -35.18 -36.01 -19.78
N ARG A 263 -34.98 -36.43 -18.52
CA ARG A 263 -35.42 -37.75 -18.03
C ARG A 263 -36.68 -37.72 -17.15
N ALA A 264 -37.37 -36.58 -17.07
CA ALA A 264 -38.62 -36.45 -16.31
C ALA A 264 -39.87 -36.33 -17.20
N LEU A 265 -39.74 -36.47 -18.53
CA LEU A 265 -40.83 -36.36 -19.50
C LEU A 265 -40.82 -37.49 -20.55
N ALA A 266 -40.24 -38.64 -20.22
CA ALA A 266 -40.41 -39.91 -20.94
C ALA A 266 -40.76 -40.98 -19.92
#